data_AF-G3AXN3-F1
#
_entry.id   AF-G3AXN3-F1
#
_cell.length_a   1.000
_cell.length_b   1.000
_cell.length_c   1.000
_cell.angle_alpha   90.00
_cell.angle_beta   90.00
_cell.angle_gamma   90.00
#
_symmetry.space_group_name_H-M   'P 1'
#
loop_
_entity.id
_entity.type
_entity.pdbx_description
1 polymer ?
#
loop_
_entity_poly.entity_id
_entity_poly.type
_entity_poly.pdbx_seq_one_letter_code
_entity_poly.pdbx_strand_id
1 'polypeptide(L)'
;MTVVYPQSYEDSIRYHILHTVYTQSTQPQAGRKLKELALSAGFSSDQISVTMGNWCWSSSEDRHTFGEIFSSRAQNSTNPVILGDSDTDAAKRKQIVEGWHSWSEYDAGFLVLFHGEIVCKKESK
;
A
#
# COMPACT_ATOMS: atom_id res chain seq x y z
N MET A 1 8.29 4.37 5.95
CA MET A 1 8.05 5.81 5.76
C MET A 1 7.69 6.01 4.30
N THR A 2 6.43 6.25 3.95
CA THR A 2 6.05 6.51 2.55
C THR A 2 6.40 7.94 2.18
N VAL A 3 7.00 8.16 1.01
CA VAL A 3 7.33 9.50 0.49
C VAL A 3 6.52 9.71 -0.79
N VAL A 4 5.78 10.82 -0.86
CA VAL A 4 4.98 11.22 -2.01
C VAL A 4 5.36 12.65 -2.38
N TYR A 5 5.61 12.90 -3.65
CA TYR A 5 5.81 14.26 -4.16
C TYR A 5 5.03 14.46 -5.47
N PRO A 6 4.39 15.63 -5.66
CA PRO A 6 4.33 16.77 -4.74
C PRO A 6 3.48 16.49 -3.49
N GLN A 7 3.77 17.22 -2.41
CA GLN A 7 3.14 17.00 -1.10
C GLN A 7 1.62 17.19 -1.12
N SER A 8 1.08 17.94 -2.09
CA SER A 8 -0.37 18.13 -2.27
C SER A 8 -1.14 16.82 -2.49
N TYR A 9 -0.49 15.77 -2.99
CA TYR A 9 -1.12 14.45 -3.18
C TYR A 9 -0.89 13.50 -2.01
N GLU A 10 -0.07 13.92 -1.04
CA GLU A 10 0.30 13.08 0.09
C GLU A 10 -0.94 12.60 0.86
N ASP A 11 -1.89 13.50 1.11
CA ASP A 11 -3.10 13.15 1.87
C ASP A 11 -3.97 12.12 1.15
N SER A 12 -4.23 12.27 -0.15
CA SER A 12 -5.08 11.33 -0.88
C SER A 12 -4.38 9.98 -1.08
N ILE A 13 -3.11 9.99 -1.47
CA ILE A 13 -2.33 8.79 -1.77
C ILE A 13 -1.97 8.03 -0.49
N ARG A 14 -1.44 8.71 0.55
CA ARG A 14 -1.13 8.03 1.82
C ARG A 14 -2.39 7.55 2.50
N TYR A 15 -3.50 8.29 2.41
CA TYR A 15 -4.75 7.81 2.97
C TYR A 15 -5.17 6.49 2.31
N HIS A 16 -5.10 6.42 0.97
CA HIS A 16 -5.39 5.18 0.27
C HIS A 16 -4.48 4.01 0.69
N ILE A 17 -3.16 4.26 0.74
CA ILE A 17 -2.15 3.24 1.11
C ILE A 17 -2.33 2.74 2.55
N LEU A 18 -2.68 3.63 3.49
CA LEU A 18 -2.74 3.29 4.92
C LEU A 18 -4.12 2.82 5.40
N HIS A 19 -5.20 3.31 4.79
CA HIS A 19 -6.56 3.13 5.31
C HIS A 19 -7.46 2.25 4.45
N THR A 20 -7.20 2.10 3.14
CA THR A 20 -8.05 1.24 2.28
C THR A 20 -7.77 -0.27 2.45
N VAL A 21 -7.05 -0.64 3.51
CA VAL A 21 -6.61 -2.01 3.80
C VAL A 21 -7.14 -2.55 5.13
N TYR A 22 -8.16 -1.93 5.73
CA TYR A 22 -8.88 -2.59 6.84
C TYR A 22 -9.93 -3.55 6.27
N THR A 23 -9.53 -4.78 6.04
CA THR A 23 -10.43 -5.85 5.57
C THR A 23 -10.36 -7.03 6.52
N GLN A 24 -11.27 -8.01 6.40
CA GLN A 24 -11.16 -9.26 7.19
C GLN A 24 -9.81 -9.98 6.95
N SER A 25 -9.19 -9.77 5.79
CA SER A 25 -7.95 -10.44 5.39
C SER A 25 -6.75 -9.49 5.37
N THR A 26 -6.90 -8.24 5.84
CA THR A 26 -5.80 -7.28 5.88
C THR A 26 -5.87 -6.43 7.13
N GLN A 27 -4.78 -6.49 7.91
CA GLN A 27 -4.63 -5.70 9.11
C GLN A 27 -3.46 -4.71 8.89
N PRO A 28 -3.69 -3.39 8.97
CA PRO A 28 -2.67 -2.37 8.67
C PRO A 28 -1.39 -2.51 9.51
N GLN A 29 -1.52 -3.13 10.68
CA GLN A 29 -0.45 -3.33 11.64
C GLN A 29 0.07 -4.79 11.67
N ALA A 30 -0.29 -5.63 10.70
CA ALA A 30 0.17 -7.01 10.61
C ALA A 30 1.67 -7.09 10.32
N GLY A 31 2.21 -6.19 9.50
CA GLY A 31 3.61 -6.20 9.06
C GLY A 31 4.61 -6.33 10.22
N ARG A 32 4.43 -5.53 11.28
CA ARG A 32 5.30 -5.55 12.48
C ARG A 32 5.22 -6.84 13.30
N LYS A 33 4.17 -7.65 13.10
CA LYS A 33 3.93 -8.91 13.80
C LYS A 33 4.34 -10.14 12.98
N LEU A 34 4.72 -9.99 11.71
CA LEU A 34 4.96 -11.14 10.83
C LEU A 34 6.05 -12.09 11.38
N LYS A 35 7.12 -11.55 12.00
CA LYS A 35 8.15 -12.38 12.63
C LYS A 35 7.62 -13.13 13.86
N GLU A 36 6.83 -12.47 14.71
CA GLU A 36 6.18 -13.09 15.86
C GLU A 36 5.24 -14.22 15.41
N LEU A 37 4.43 -13.97 14.38
CA LEU A 37 3.52 -14.96 13.80
C LEU A 37 4.27 -16.18 13.24
N ALA A 38 5.42 -15.97 12.57
CA ALA A 38 6.25 -17.05 12.07
C ALA A 38 6.80 -17.93 13.21
N LEU A 39 7.25 -17.32 14.30
CA LEU A 39 7.71 -18.05 15.49
C LEU A 39 6.56 -18.83 16.16
N SER A 40 5.39 -18.19 16.31
CA SER A 40 4.18 -18.85 16.85
C SER A 40 3.69 -20.01 15.97
N ALA A 41 3.99 -19.99 14.67
CA ALA A 41 3.69 -21.07 13.75
C ALA A 41 4.67 -22.26 13.83
N GLY A 42 5.72 -22.17 14.65
CA GLY A 42 6.67 -23.25 14.91
C GLY A 42 7.94 -23.24 14.07
N PHE A 43 8.19 -22.18 13.28
CA PHE A 43 9.51 -21.98 12.66
C PHE A 43 10.52 -21.56 13.70
N SER A 44 11.74 -22.10 13.63
CA SER A 44 12.85 -21.62 14.44
C SER A 44 13.40 -20.30 13.89
N SER A 45 14.10 -19.52 14.71
CA SER A 45 14.59 -18.20 14.28
C SER A 45 15.60 -18.27 13.12
N ASP A 46 16.32 -19.37 12.98
CA ASP A 46 17.27 -19.63 11.88
C ASP A 46 16.59 -19.99 10.56
N GLN A 47 15.34 -20.44 10.60
CA GLN A 47 14.49 -20.72 9.43
C GLN A 47 13.75 -19.48 8.91
N ILE A 48 13.88 -18.34 9.60
CA ILE A 48 13.17 -17.09 9.27
C ILE A 48 14.16 -16.06 8.75
N SER A 49 14.00 -15.65 7.49
CA SER A 49 14.69 -14.50 6.93
C SER A 49 13.81 -13.26 6.99
N VAL A 50 14.37 -12.15 7.45
CA VAL A 50 13.69 -10.84 7.48
C VAL A 50 14.45 -9.88 6.57
N THR A 51 13.77 -9.35 5.57
CA THR A 51 14.33 -8.44 4.58
C THR A 51 13.49 -7.16 4.53
N MET A 52 14.11 -6.10 4.02
CA MET A 52 13.47 -4.82 3.76
C MET A 52 13.79 -4.44 2.32
N GLY A 53 12.79 -3.93 1.62
CA GLY A 53 12.91 -3.41 0.27
C GLY A 53 12.15 -2.11 0.10
N ASN A 54 12.29 -1.52 -1.08
CA ASN A 54 11.51 -0.38 -1.49
C ASN A 54 11.08 -0.51 -2.94
N TRP A 55 9.97 0.13 -3.26
CA TRP A 55 9.61 0.48 -4.62
C TRP A 55 9.77 1.98 -4.80
N CYS A 56 10.20 2.37 -6.00
CA CYS A 56 10.36 3.76 -6.39
C CYS A 56 9.78 3.93 -7.78
N TRP A 57 8.84 4.86 -7.91
CA TRP A 57 8.20 5.21 -9.17
C TRP A 57 8.50 6.67 -9.45
N SER A 58 9.21 6.93 -10.54
CA SER A 58 9.69 8.27 -10.88
C SER A 58 9.75 8.54 -12.37
N SER A 59 9.88 7.53 -13.23
CA SER A 59 9.78 7.75 -14.68
C SER A 59 8.33 8.01 -15.08
N SER A 60 8.11 8.58 -16.27
CA SER A 60 6.76 8.77 -16.81
C SER A 60 6.02 7.44 -16.94
N GLU A 61 6.67 6.41 -17.47
CA GLU A 61 6.09 5.08 -17.63
C GLU A 61 5.72 4.44 -16.29
N ASP A 62 6.61 4.53 -15.29
CA ASP A 62 6.35 4.06 -13.93
C ASP A 62 5.10 4.73 -13.37
N ARG A 63 5.04 6.06 -13.48
CA ARG A 63 3.94 6.86 -12.94
C ARG A 63 2.61 6.56 -13.61
N HIS A 64 2.56 6.48 -14.94
CA HIS A 64 1.34 6.14 -15.68
C HIS A 64 0.85 4.74 -15.30
N THR A 65 1.73 3.74 -15.40
CA THR A 65 1.40 2.34 -15.09
C THR A 65 0.90 2.20 -13.64
N PHE A 66 1.61 2.81 -12.68
CA PHE A 66 1.21 2.72 -11.28
C PHE A 66 -0.02 3.54 -10.94
N GLY A 67 -0.15 4.74 -11.51
CA GLY A 67 -1.33 5.57 -11.37
C GLY A 67 -2.60 4.82 -11.78
N GLU A 68 -2.56 4.14 -12.93
CA GLU A 68 -3.67 3.31 -13.44
C GLU A 68 -4.00 2.13 -12.53
N ILE A 69 -2.98 1.38 -12.08
CA ILE A 69 -3.20 0.23 -11.19
C ILE A 69 -3.90 0.66 -9.89
N PHE A 70 -3.42 1.73 -9.26
CA PHE A 70 -3.94 2.16 -7.96
C PHE A 70 -5.26 2.93 -8.08
N SER A 71 -5.45 3.74 -9.12
CA SER A 71 -6.74 4.39 -9.37
C SER A 71 -7.83 3.35 -9.63
N SER A 72 -7.54 2.33 -10.45
CA SER A 72 -8.47 1.22 -10.73
C SER A 72 -8.82 0.42 -9.47
N ARG A 73 -7.84 0.14 -8.59
CA ARG A 73 -8.08 -0.52 -7.30
C ARG A 73 -8.96 0.32 -6.37
N ALA A 74 -8.70 1.62 -6.27
CA ALA A 74 -9.50 2.53 -5.46
C ALA A 74 -10.94 2.61 -5.98
N GLN A 75 -11.12 2.68 -7.30
CA GLN A 75 -12.43 2.79 -7.94
C GLN A 75 -13.26 1.51 -7.77
N ASN A 76 -12.66 0.34 -7.99
CA ASN A 76 -13.36 -0.95 -8.02
C ASN A 76 -13.44 -1.66 -6.66
N SER A 77 -12.83 -1.10 -5.61
CA SER A 77 -12.89 -1.69 -4.26
C SER A 77 -14.32 -1.66 -3.71
N THR A 78 -14.82 -2.81 -3.25
CA THR A 78 -16.10 -2.94 -2.54
C THR A 78 -16.02 -2.51 -1.08
N ASN A 79 -14.81 -2.29 -0.55
CA ASN A 79 -14.63 -1.82 0.82
C ASN A 79 -14.83 -0.30 0.91
N PRO A 80 -15.48 0.20 1.98
CA PRO A 80 -15.53 1.63 2.24
C PRO A 80 -14.11 2.16 2.45
N VAL A 81 -13.83 3.29 1.84
CA VAL A 81 -12.60 4.08 2.01
C VAL A 81 -12.62 4.77 3.37
N ILE A 82 -13.79 5.29 3.79
CA ILE A 82 -13.99 5.92 5.10
C ILE A 82 -15.26 5.40 5.76
N LEU A 83 -15.31 5.47 7.09
CA LEU A 83 -16.54 5.23 7.83
C LEU A 83 -17.41 6.49 7.78
N GLY A 84 -18.68 6.35 7.39
CA GLY A 84 -19.60 7.46 7.19
C GLY A 84 -20.81 7.04 6.36
N ASP A 85 -21.55 8.02 5.83
CA ASP A 85 -22.57 7.78 4.81
C ASP A 85 -21.96 7.47 3.43
N SER A 86 -22.79 6.95 2.53
CA SER A 86 -22.38 6.55 1.17
C SER A 86 -21.84 7.70 0.34
N ASP A 87 -22.35 8.91 0.55
CA ASP A 87 -21.97 10.08 -0.25
C ASP A 87 -20.58 10.58 0.16
N THR A 88 -20.28 10.56 1.45
CA THR A 88 -18.98 10.91 1.99
C THR A 88 -17.92 9.88 1.57
N ASP A 89 -18.26 8.58 1.56
CA ASP A 89 -17.37 7.53 1.04
C ASP A 89 -17.08 7.72 -0.46
N ALA A 90 -18.13 7.94 -1.26
CA ALA A 90 -18.02 8.16 -2.69
C ALA A 90 -17.18 9.41 -3.01
N ALA A 91 -17.38 10.51 -2.28
CA ALA A 91 -16.59 11.73 -2.43
C ALA A 91 -15.11 11.48 -2.11
N LYS A 92 -14.80 10.75 -1.03
CA LYS A 92 -13.40 10.45 -0.68
C LYS A 92 -12.76 9.51 -1.70
N ARG A 93 -13.49 8.50 -2.18
CA ARG A 93 -13.02 7.59 -3.24
C ARG A 93 -12.68 8.35 -4.50
N LYS A 94 -13.54 9.27 -4.92
CA LYS A 94 -13.28 10.15 -6.07
C LYS A 94 -12.00 10.96 -5.88
N GLN A 95 -11.80 11.58 -4.72
CA GLN A 95 -10.56 12.31 -4.41
C GLN A 95 -9.30 11.43 -4.49
N ILE A 96 -9.39 10.17 -4.06
CA ILE A 96 -8.26 9.23 -4.16
C ILE A 96 -7.94 8.91 -5.61
N VAL A 97 -8.97 8.57 -6.40
CA VAL A 97 -8.82 8.26 -7.82
C VAL A 97 -8.22 9.46 -8.57
N GLU A 98 -8.76 10.66 -8.35
CA GLU A 98 -8.24 11.90 -8.92
C GLU A 98 -6.80 12.20 -8.47
N GLY A 99 -6.46 11.90 -7.22
CA GLY A 99 -5.10 12.05 -6.69
C GLY A 99 -4.10 11.16 -7.42
N TRP A 100 -4.45 9.90 -7.69
CA TRP A 100 -3.59 8.99 -8.46
C TRP A 100 -3.40 9.43 -9.90
N HIS A 101 -4.47 9.85 -10.58
CA HIS A 101 -4.38 10.39 -11.94
C HIS A 101 -3.58 11.70 -11.99
N SER A 102 -3.80 12.61 -11.05
CA SER A 102 -3.08 13.88 -11.03
C SER A 102 -1.59 13.70 -10.72
N TRP A 103 -1.25 12.72 -9.88
CA TRP A 103 0.14 12.35 -9.61
C TRP A 103 0.80 11.69 -10.83
N SER A 104 0.09 10.83 -11.58
CA SER A 104 0.68 10.15 -12.74
C SER A 104 1.12 11.12 -13.83
N GLU A 105 0.31 12.16 -14.08
CA GLU A 105 0.57 13.20 -15.07
C GLU A 105 1.56 14.27 -14.60
N TYR A 106 1.99 14.27 -13.33
CA TYR A 106 2.89 15.29 -12.81
C TYR A 106 4.35 14.96 -13.14
N ASP A 107 4.99 15.75 -14.00
CA ASP A 107 6.33 15.48 -14.55
C ASP A 107 7.41 15.22 -13.50
N ALA A 108 7.40 16.01 -12.42
CA ALA A 108 8.34 15.86 -11.30
C ALA A 108 7.84 14.90 -10.21
N GLY A 109 6.75 14.17 -10.48
CA GLY A 109 6.11 13.27 -9.53
C GLY A 109 7.03 12.11 -9.22
N PHE A 110 7.11 11.77 -7.93
CA PHE A 110 7.76 10.54 -7.52
C PHE A 110 7.10 9.98 -6.26
N LEU A 111 7.21 8.67 -6.10
CA LEU A 111 6.69 7.96 -4.93
C LEU A 111 7.65 6.85 -4.51
N VAL A 112 7.91 6.78 -3.20
CA VAL A 112 8.73 5.71 -2.60
C VAL A 112 7.91 5.00 -1.53
N LEU A 113 7.84 3.67 -1.64
CA LEU A 113 7.16 2.80 -0.69
C LEU A 113 8.15 1.80 -0.12
N PHE A 114 8.33 1.82 1.20
CA PHE A 114 9.14 0.84 1.93
C PHE A 114 8.26 -0.32 2.40
N HIS A 115 8.77 -1.53 2.26
CA HIS A 115 8.10 -2.75 2.69
C HIS A 115 9.09 -3.71 3.35
N GLY A 116 8.58 -4.51 4.27
CA GLY A 116 9.31 -5.62 4.88
C GLY A 116 8.81 -6.94 4.34
N GLU A 117 9.70 -7.93 4.24
CA GLU A 117 9.39 -9.29 3.82
C GLU A 117 9.89 -10.27 4.89
N ILE A 118 9.08 -11.31 5.12
CA ILE A 118 9.42 -12.45 5.96
C ILE A 118 9.34 -13.70 5.10
N VAL A 119 10.45 -14.43 4.98
CA VAL A 119 10.52 -15.72 4.28
C VAL A 119 10.83 -16.81 5.28
N CYS A 120 9.88 -17.73 5.45
CA CYS A 120 10.06 -18.91 6.29
C CYS A 120 10.47 -20.11 5.41
N LYS A 121 11.58 -20.76 5.75
CA LYS A 121 12.06 -21.95 5.06
C LYS A 121 11.71 -23.18 5.86
N LYS A 122 10.89 -24.06 5.28
CA LYS A 122 10.61 -25.37 5.85
C LYS A 122 11.72 -26.33 5.43
N GLU A 123 12.32 -27.03 6.38
CA GLU A 123 13.22 -28.14 6.08
C GLU A 123 12.46 -29.24 5.35
N SER A 124 13.02 -29.67 4.22
CA SER A 124 12.52 -30.87 3.53
C SER A 124 12.94 -32.09 4.34
N LYS A 125 11.98 -32.98 4.61
CA LYS A 125 12.26 -34.30 5.19
C LYS A 125 13.08 -35.15 4.23
#